data_AF-A0A7V6MV62-F1
#
_entry.id   AF-A0A7V6MV62-F1
#
_cell.length_a   1.000
_cell.length_b   1.000
_cell.length_c   1.000
_cell.angle_alpha   90.00
_cell.angle_beta   90.00
_cell.angle_gamma   90.00
#
_symmetry.space_group_name_H-M   'P 1'
#
loop_
_entity.id
_entity.type
_entity.pdbx_description
1 polymer ?
#
loop_
_entity_poly.entity_id
_entity_poly.type
_entity_poly.pdbx_seq_one_letter_code
_entity_poly.pdbx_strand_id
1 'polypeptide(L)'
;MIMVSKKKLKVRHLLFLLFLIYVATTLILQQFKIVDLARQEAQLKLQLKEAMEHREELKKEISLLHTDGYIEKVARDELGLVKPGEYILKGVKKSKE
;
A
#
# COMPACT_ATOMS: atom_id res chain seq x y z
N MET A 1 31.74 -63.63 8.01
CA MET A 1 30.28 -63.77 8.25
C MET A 1 29.87 -62.70 9.25
N ILE A 2 29.32 -61.56 8.80
CA ILE A 2 28.97 -60.43 9.67
C ILE A 2 27.50 -60.59 10.09
N MET A 3 27.29 -61.11 11.31
CA MET A 3 25.96 -61.19 11.91
C MET A 3 25.48 -59.80 12.31
N VAL A 4 24.62 -59.20 11.48
CA VAL A 4 23.88 -57.98 11.85
C VAL A 4 22.75 -58.37 12.79
N SER A 5 22.94 -58.06 14.08
CA SER A 5 21.94 -58.26 15.12
C SER A 5 20.71 -57.39 14.86
N LYS A 6 19.58 -58.01 14.55
CA LYS A 6 18.30 -57.30 14.36
C LYS A 6 17.75 -56.89 15.72
N LYS A 7 18.09 -55.67 16.17
CA LYS A 7 17.41 -55.05 17.32
C LYS A 7 15.92 -54.88 16.97
N LYS A 8 15.05 -55.61 17.67
CA LYS A 8 13.59 -55.44 17.56
C LYS A 8 13.23 -54.07 18.16
N LEU A 9 13.20 -53.02 17.34
CA LEU A 9 12.65 -51.74 17.75
C LEU A 9 11.20 -51.99 18.19
N LYS A 10 10.91 -51.78 19.48
CA LYS A 10 9.53 -51.91 19.97
C LYS A 10 8.70 -50.86 19.22
N VAL A 11 7.59 -51.26 18.60
CA VAL A 11 6.71 -50.42 17.76
C VAL A 11 6.43 -49.04 18.40
N ARG A 12 6.34 -48.98 19.73
CA ARG A 12 6.23 -47.74 20.51
C ARG A 12 7.29 -46.67 20.19
N HIS A 13 8.56 -47.06 19.99
CA HIS A 13 9.63 -46.12 19.67
C HIS A 13 9.53 -45.61 18.22
N LEU A 14 9.05 -46.45 17.30
CA LEU A 14 8.80 -46.04 15.92
C LEU A 14 7.66 -45.03 15.85
N LEU A 15 6.56 -45.29 16.58
CA LEU A 15 5.44 -44.36 16.68
C LEU A 15 5.86 -43.03 17.33
N PHE A 16 6.69 -43.09 18.38
CA PHE A 16 7.22 -41.89 19.02
C PHE A 16 8.13 -41.08 18.08
N LEU A 17 8.99 -41.74 17.30
CA LEU A 17 9.82 -41.08 16.31
C LEU A 17 8.98 -40.41 15.22
N LEU A 18 7.94 -41.09 14.71
CA LEU A 18 7.02 -40.50 13.74
C LEU A 18 6.28 -39.28 14.31
N PHE A 19 5.84 -39.36 15.56
CA PHE A 19 5.22 -38.23 16.25
C PHE A 19 6.18 -37.04 16.36
N LEU A 20 7.43 -37.28 16.76
CA LEU A 20 8.44 -36.21 16.83
C LEU A 20 8.72 -35.58 15.46
N ILE A 21 8.82 -36.39 14.40
CA ILE A 21 9.01 -35.89 13.04
C ILE A 21 7.81 -35.01 12.64
N TYR A 22 6.59 -35.46 12.90
CA TYR A 22 5.37 -34.69 12.59
C TYR A 22 5.32 -33.34 13.32
N VAL A 23 5.65 -33.33 14.62
CA VAL A 23 5.71 -32.07 15.39
C VAL A 23 6.82 -31.17 14.85
N ALA A 24 8.02 -31.71 14.59
CA ALA A 24 9.13 -30.93 14.07
C ALA A 24 8.80 -30.30 12.70
N THR A 25 8.22 -31.05 11.77
CA THR A 25 7.85 -30.51 10.45
C THR A 25 6.75 -29.46 10.58
N THR A 26 5.77 -29.66 11.46
CA THR A 26 4.70 -28.69 11.71
C THR A 26 5.25 -27.39 12.27
N LEU A 27 6.16 -27.45 13.24
CA LEU A 27 6.79 -26.26 13.83
C LEU A 27 7.62 -25.49 12.80
N ILE A 28 8.38 -26.19 11.95
CA ILE A 28 9.17 -25.56 10.88
C ILE A 28 8.24 -24.84 9.89
N LEU A 29 7.19 -25.49 9.42
CA LEU A 29 6.22 -24.88 8.49
C LEU A 29 5.50 -23.68 9.12
N GLN A 30 5.13 -23.78 10.39
CA GLN A 30 4.53 -22.66 11.12
C GLN A 30 5.50 -21.48 11.25
N GLN A 31 6.79 -21.74 11.50
CA GLN A 31 7.78 -20.68 11.63
C GLN A 31 7.94 -19.87 10.34
N PHE A 32 7.96 -20.53 9.18
CA PHE A 32 7.97 -19.84 7.88
C PHE A 32 6.70 -19.00 7.68
N LYS A 33 5.53 -19.57 7.98
CA LYS A 33 4.25 -18.86 7.84
C LYS A 33 4.18 -17.60 8.71
N ILE A 34 4.71 -17.65 9.94
CA ILE A 34 4.77 -16.48 10.83
C ILE A 34 5.65 -15.38 10.23
N VAL A 35 6.80 -15.74 9.67
CA VAL A 35 7.70 -14.77 9.02
C VAL A 35 7.05 -14.14 7.80
N ASP A 36 6.38 -14.94 6.97
CA ASP A 36 5.68 -14.43 5.78
C ASP A 36 4.52 -13.52 6.15
N LEU A 37 3.74 -13.87 7.18
CA LEU A 37 2.67 -13.01 7.69
C LEU A 37 3.21 -11.70 8.27
N ALA A 38 4.30 -11.74 9.02
CA ALA A 38 4.94 -10.53 9.55
C ALA A 38 5.45 -9.60 8.44
N ARG A 39 5.98 -10.17 7.36
CA ARG A 39 6.38 -9.39 6.16
C ARG A 39 5.18 -8.76 5.46
N GLN A 40 4.10 -9.51 5.27
CA GLN A 40 2.87 -9.00 4.68
C GLN A 40 2.28 -7.88 5.54
N GLU A 41 2.23 -8.05 6.86
CA GLU A 41 1.76 -7.02 7.78
C GLU A 41 2.60 -5.73 7.67
N ALA A 42 3.93 -5.86 7.62
CA ALA A 42 4.82 -4.71 7.46
C ALA A 42 4.59 -3.98 6.12
N GLN A 43 4.40 -4.73 5.02
CA GLN A 43 4.09 -4.15 3.71
C GLN A 43 2.73 -3.44 3.70
N LEU A 44 1.69 -4.06 4.26
CA LEU A 44 0.37 -3.44 4.35
C LEU A 44 0.39 -2.17 5.20
N LYS A 45 1.15 -2.15 6.31
CA LYS A 45 1.32 -0.94 7.13
C LYS A 45 2.01 0.18 6.36
N LEU A 46 3.01 -0.15 5.54
CA LEU A 46 3.68 0.83 4.69
C LEU A 46 2.71 1.41 3.65
N GLN A 47 1.99 0.55 2.93
CA GLN A 47 0.97 0.98 1.96
C GLN A 47 -0.13 1.82 2.61
N LEU A 48 -0.58 1.45 3.81
CA LEU A 48 -1.57 2.23 4.55
C LEU A 48 -1.03 3.63 4.89
N LYS A 49 0.23 3.72 5.33
CA LYS A 49 0.87 5.00 5.64
C LYS A 49 0.97 5.88 4.39
N GLU A 50 1.45 5.35 3.28
CA GLU A 50 1.55 6.07 2.00
C GLU A 50 0.17 6.55 1.52
N ALA A 51 -0.84 5.68 1.57
CA ALA A 51 -2.21 6.03 1.20
C ALA A 51 -2.79 7.12 2.10
N MET A 52 -2.50 7.09 3.41
CA MET A 52 -2.93 8.13 4.34
C MET A 52 -2.24 9.46 4.06
N GLU A 53 -0.93 9.46 3.81
CA GLU A 53 -0.19 10.67 3.45
C GLU A 53 -0.73 11.29 2.17
N HIS A 54 -0.94 10.48 1.13
CA HIS A 54 -1.52 10.95 -0.12
C HIS A 54 -2.94 11.48 0.05
N ARG A 55 -3.76 10.84 0.91
CA ARG A 55 -5.10 11.35 1.22
C ARG A 55 -5.06 12.72 1.88
N GLU A 56 -4.13 12.94 2.81
CA GLU A 56 -4.00 14.25 3.47
C GLU A 56 -3.46 15.32 2.53
N GLU A 57 -2.57 14.96 1.60
CA GLU A 57 -2.13 15.85 0.52
C GLU A 57 -3.29 16.28 -0.38
N LEU A 58 -4.07 15.31 -0.88
CA LEU A 58 -5.26 15.59 -1.70
C LEU A 58 -6.29 16.46 -0.95
N LYS A 59 -6.47 16.24 0.35
CA LYS A 59 -7.36 17.10 1.16
C LYS A 59 -6.87 18.54 1.24
N LYS A 60 -5.55 18.76 1.34
CA LYS A 60 -4.96 20.11 1.30
C LYS A 60 -5.13 20.74 -0.08
N GLU A 61 -4.96 19.97 -1.14
CA GLU A 61 -5.20 20.46 -2.49
C GLU A 61 -6.67 20.88 -2.66
N ILE A 62 -7.62 20.02 -2.27
CA ILE A 62 -9.05 20.33 -2.28
C ILE A 62 -9.35 21.60 -1.48
N SER A 63 -8.80 21.76 -0.27
CA SER A 63 -9.05 22.97 0.51
C SER A 63 -8.50 24.23 -0.15
N LEU A 64 -7.37 24.15 -0.86
CA LEU A 64 -6.84 25.24 -1.68
C LEU A 64 -7.74 25.57 -2.87
N LEU A 65 -8.29 24.56 -3.54
CA LEU A 65 -9.24 24.73 -4.65
C LEU A 65 -10.54 25.45 -4.21
N HIS A 66 -10.95 25.26 -2.96
CA HIS A 66 -12.13 25.92 -2.39
C HIS A 66 -11.87 27.33 -1.86
N THR A 67 -10.66 27.88 -2.00
CA THR A 67 -10.39 29.27 -1.60
C THR A 67 -10.97 30.25 -2.62
N ASP A 68 -11.49 31.38 -2.14
CA ASP A 68 -12.07 32.44 -2.97
C ASP A 68 -11.08 32.92 -4.06
N GLY A 69 -9.78 32.92 -3.77
CA GLY A 69 -8.73 33.30 -4.73
C GLY A 69 -8.55 32.30 -5.86
N TYR A 70 -8.63 30.99 -5.59
CA TYR A 70 -8.57 29.98 -6.65
C TYR A 70 -9.83 29.99 -7.50
N ILE A 71 -11.00 30.12 -6.85
CA ILE A 71 -12.30 30.25 -7.54
C ILE A 71 -12.31 31.51 -8.41
N GLU A 72 -11.81 32.65 -7.91
CA GLU A 72 -11.66 33.89 -8.67
C GLU A 72 -10.73 33.70 -9.87
N LYS A 73 -9.61 33.00 -9.69
CA LYS A 73 -8.67 32.72 -10.79
C LYS A 73 -9.32 31.88 -11.90
N VAL A 74 -9.98 30.77 -11.54
CA VAL A 74 -10.69 29.93 -12.52
C VAL A 74 -11.83 30.71 -13.19
N ALA A 75 -12.58 31.51 -12.43
CA ALA A 75 -13.64 32.36 -12.98
C ALA A 75 -13.09 33.39 -13.98
N ARG A 76 -11.90 33.96 -13.74
CA ARG A 76 -11.23 34.88 -14.67
C ARG A 76 -10.67 34.16 -15.90
N ASP A 77 -10.00 33.03 -15.69
CA ASP A 77 -9.26 32.32 -16.76
C ASP A 77 -10.21 31.54 -17.69
N GLU A 78 -11.16 30.79 -17.13
CA GLU A 78 -12.07 29.92 -17.89
C GLU A 78 -13.37 30.62 -18.30
N LEU A 79 -13.92 31.45 -17.41
CA LEU A 79 -15.23 32.10 -17.64
C LEU A 79 -15.10 33.56 -18.07
N GLY A 80 -13.89 34.15 -18.04
CA GLY A 80 -13.67 35.56 -18.36
C GLY A 80 -14.39 36.52 -17.41
N LEU A 81 -14.76 36.08 -16.21
CA LEU A 81 -15.47 36.90 -15.24
C LEU A 81 -14.53 37.92 -14.60
N VAL A 82 -15.03 39.12 -14.28
CA VAL A 82 -14.29 40.19 -13.62
C VAL A 82 -15.10 40.77 -12.47
N LYS A 83 -14.46 41.40 -11.49
CA LYS A 83 -15.17 42.00 -10.36
C LYS A 83 -15.98 43.22 -10.82
N PRO A 84 -17.06 43.59 -10.10
CA PRO A 84 -17.79 44.82 -10.38
C PRO A 84 -16.83 46.03 -10.40
N GLY A 85 -16.78 46.75 -11.52
CA GLY A 85 -15.88 47.90 -11.73
C GLY A 85 -14.60 47.61 -12.51
N GLU A 86 -14.32 46.36 -12.89
CA GLU A 86 -13.20 45.99 -13.76
C GLU A 86 -13.64 45.80 -15.23
N TYR A 87 -12.74 46.05 -16.19
CA TYR A 87 -13.00 45.91 -17.64
C TYR A 87 -12.06 44.88 -18.29
N ILE A 88 -12.60 44.04 -19.18
CA ILE A 88 -11.83 43.04 -19.94
C ILE A 88 -11.26 43.70 -21.20
N LEU A 89 -9.93 43.72 -21.35
CA LEU A 89 -9.25 44.20 -22.56
C LEU A 89 -8.98 43.02 -23.51
N LYS A 90 -9.84 42.81 -24.52
CA LYS A 90 -9.55 41.87 -25.62
C LYS A 90 -8.73 42.58 -26.70
N GLY A 91 -7.46 42.20 -26.83
CA GLY A 91 -6.59 42.71 -27.90
C GLY A 91 -7.11 42.29 -29.27
N VAL A 92 -7.64 43.25 -30.04
CA VAL A 92 -7.98 43.03 -31.45
C VAL A 92 -6.65 42.93 -32.21
N LYS A 93 -6.21 41.71 -32.54
CA LYS A 93 -5.14 41.52 -33.52
C LYS A 93 -5.66 42.08 -34.84
N LYS A 94 -5.18 43.26 -35.25
CA LYS A 94 -5.44 43.77 -36.60
C LYS A 94 -4.96 42.70 -37.59
N SER A 95 -5.91 42.12 -38.33
CA SER A 95 -5.63 41.43 -39.57
C SER A 95 -4.79 42.38 -40.41
N LYS A 96 -3.50 42.06 -40.58
CA LYS A 96 -2.68 42.75 -41.58
C LYS A 96 -3.28 42.36 -42.93
N GLU A 97 -3.93 43.32 -43.58
CA GLU A 97 -4.17 43.31 -45.03
C GLU A 97 -2.84 43.09 -45.78
#